data_AF-A0A821C6F0-F1
#
_entry.id   AF-A0A821C6F0-F1
#
_cell.length_a   1.000
_cell.length_b   1.000
_cell.length_c   1.000
_cell.angle_alpha   90.00
_cell.angle_beta   90.00
_cell.angle_gamma   90.00
#
_symmetry.space_group_name_H-M   'P 1'
#
loop_
_entity.id
_entity.type
_entity.pdbx_description
1 polymer ?
#
loop_
_entity_poly.entity_id
_entity_poly.type
_entity_poly.pdbx_seq_one_letter_code
_entity_poly.pdbx_strand_id
1 'polypeptide(L)'
;MYGAMMKGYVDNNLPEKAIDLFNEIENPNDVNMILLFNACAQLKTKEALDLVKKTSKQIPKSFYSNPHLLASLLDALMKCGDVAHAESLFYNSKQKV
;
A
#
# COMPACT_ATOMS: atom_id res chain seq x y z
N MET A 1 7.51 13.09 10.33
CA MET A 1 8.15 12.17 11.30
C MET A 1 7.64 10.73 11.14
N TYR A 2 6.33 10.50 11.04
CA TYR A 2 5.72 9.17 10.88
C TYR A 2 6.27 8.33 9.72
N GLY A 3 6.45 8.91 8.53
CA GLY A 3 6.98 8.17 7.37
C GLY A 3 8.38 7.56 7.58
N ALA A 4 9.27 8.25 8.29
CA ALA A 4 10.61 7.73 8.59
C ALA A 4 10.54 6.54 9.57
N MET A 5 9.68 6.63 10.59
CA MET A 5 9.47 5.54 11.55
C MET A 5 8.82 4.32 10.89
N MET A 6 7.77 4.55 10.09
CA MET A 6 7.15 3.49 9.28
C MET A 6 8.16 2.81 8.36
N LYS A 7 9.00 3.59 7.65
CA LYS A 7 10.04 3.04 6.79
C LYS A 7 11.01 2.17 7.59
N GLY A 8 11.44 2.64 8.76
CA GLY A 8 12.29 1.88 9.67
C GLY A 8 11.67 0.53 10.05
N TYR A 9 10.37 0.50 10.39
CA TYR A 9 9.68 -0.75 10.68
C TYR A 9 9.60 -1.69 9.46
N VAL A 10 9.25 -1.17 8.29
CA VAL A 10 9.19 -1.96 7.04
C VAL A 10 10.56 -2.52 6.67
N ASP A 11 11.62 -1.71 6.72
CA ASP A 11 12.99 -2.12 6.37
C ASP A 11 13.54 -3.19 7.33
N ASN A 12 13.03 -3.24 8.56
CA ASN A 12 13.41 -4.23 9.58
C ASN A 12 12.44 -5.42 9.68
N ASN A 13 11.54 -5.62 8.70
CA ASN A 13 10.53 -6.69 8.68
C ASN A 13 9.65 -6.70 9.95
N LEU A 14 9.23 -5.52 10.41
CA LEU A 14 8.27 -5.32 11.49
C LEU A 14 6.96 -4.71 10.93
N PRO A 15 6.28 -5.37 9.98
CA PRO A 15 5.16 -4.79 9.25
C PRO A 15 3.97 -4.46 10.16
N GLU A 16 3.74 -5.21 11.22
CA GLU A 16 2.65 -4.96 12.18
C GLU A 16 2.84 -3.60 12.86
N LYS A 17 4.06 -3.27 13.29
CA LYS A 17 4.37 -1.97 13.91
C LYS A 17 4.21 -0.82 12.91
N ALA A 18 4.51 -1.05 11.63
CA ALA A 18 4.28 -0.06 10.59
C ALA A 18 2.77 0.20 10.39
N ILE A 19 1.95 -0.85 10.44
CA ILE A 19 0.49 -0.76 10.31
C ILE A 19 -0.11 -0.07 11.54
N ASP A 20 0.31 -0.44 12.75
CA ASP A 20 -0.14 0.20 13.99
C ASP A 20 0.12 1.71 13.95
N LEU A 21 1.35 2.11 13.58
CA LEU A 21 1.71 3.52 13.43
C LEU A 21 0.91 4.21 12.32
N PHE A 22 0.60 3.52 11.22
CA PHE A 22 -0.24 4.09 10.15
C PHE A 22 -1.65 4.42 10.65
N ASN A 23 -2.22 3.57 11.51
CA ASN A 23 -3.56 3.77 12.06
C ASN A 23 -3.67 5.01 12.97
N GLU A 24 -2.54 5.51 13.49
CA GLU A 24 -2.48 6.76 14.25
C GLU A 24 -2.46 8.02 13.36
N ILE A 25 -2.33 7.87 12.04
CA ILE A 25 -2.23 8.99 11.10
C ILE A 25 -3.62 9.34 10.57
N GLU A 26 -4.15 10.50 10.99
CA GLU A 26 -5.48 10.96 10.53
C GLU A 26 -5.52 11.29 9.03
N ASN A 27 -4.44 11.87 8.49
CA ASN A 27 -4.36 12.33 7.10
C ASN A 27 -3.09 11.78 6.42
N PRO A 28 -3.07 10.48 6.07
CA PRO A 28 -1.89 9.87 5.45
C PRO A 28 -1.63 10.47 4.07
N ASN A 29 -0.36 10.76 3.79
CA ASN A 29 0.08 11.13 2.45
C ASN A 29 0.44 9.89 1.61
N ASP A 30 0.86 10.11 0.37
CA ASP A 30 1.26 9.06 -0.56
C ASP A 30 2.43 8.21 -0.04
N VAL A 31 3.42 8.82 0.62
CA VAL A 31 4.53 8.11 1.26
C VAL A 31 4.03 7.17 2.37
N ASN A 32 3.11 7.62 3.22
CA ASN A 32 2.52 6.78 4.26
C ASN A 32 1.76 5.58 3.65
N MET A 33 1.00 5.81 2.57
CA MET A 33 0.27 4.75 1.87
C MET A 33 1.21 3.74 1.20
N ILE A 34 2.29 4.20 0.55
CA ILE A 34 3.33 3.31 0.00
C ILE A 34 3.90 2.39 1.08
N LEU A 35 4.24 2.96 2.23
CA LEU A 35 4.82 2.21 3.35
C LEU A 35 3.83 1.21 3.93
N LEU A 36 2.54 1.58 4.04
CA LEU A 36 1.49 0.65 4.42
C LEU A 36 1.40 -0.53 3.45
N PHE A 37 1.38 -0.28 2.14
CA PHE A 37 1.28 -1.35 1.15
C PHE A 37 2.50 -2.27 1.17
N ASN A 38 3.70 -1.72 1.34
CA ASN A 38 4.90 -2.52 1.53
C ASN A 38 4.83 -3.40 2.79
N ALA A 39 4.30 -2.88 3.90
CA ALA A 39 4.09 -3.67 5.12
C ALA A 39 3.09 -4.81 4.89
N CYS A 40 1.96 -4.53 4.25
CA CYS A 40 0.97 -5.56 3.89
C CYS A 40 1.57 -6.65 2.99
N ALA A 41 2.38 -6.26 2.01
CA ALA A 41 3.10 -7.16 1.10
C ALA A 41 4.09 -8.09 1.82
N GLN A 42 4.64 -7.66 2.96
CA GLN A 42 5.49 -8.51 3.81
C GLN A 42 4.67 -9.55 4.60
N LEU A 43 3.49 -9.16 5.10
CA LEU A 43 2.60 -10.04 5.86
C LEU A 43 1.99 -11.17 5.03
N LYS A 44 1.52 -10.85 3.80
CA LYS A 44 0.91 -11.83 2.88
C LYS A 44 -0.30 -12.56 3.47
N THR A 45 -1.04 -11.92 4.36
CA THR A 45 -2.25 -12.49 4.98
C THR A 45 -3.52 -11.92 4.37
N LYS A 46 -4.66 -12.54 4.69
CA LYS A 46 -5.98 -12.07 4.26
C LYS A 46 -6.34 -10.73 4.89
N GLU A 47 -5.99 -10.54 6.16
CA GLU A 47 -6.19 -9.29 6.90
C GLU A 47 -5.42 -8.14 6.24
N ALA A 48 -4.18 -8.41 5.81
CA ALA A 48 -3.38 -7.46 5.06
C ALA A 48 -4.03 -7.12 3.70
N LEU A 49 -4.61 -8.10 3.00
CA LEU A 49 -5.36 -7.86 1.76
C LEU A 49 -6.58 -6.97 1.99
N ASP A 50 -7.36 -7.25 3.02
CA ASP A 50 -8.56 -6.48 3.35
C ASP A 50 -8.20 -5.02 3.68
N LEU A 51 -7.07 -4.81 4.37
CA LEU A 51 -6.53 -3.47 4.62
C LEU A 51 -6.09 -2.78 3.33
N VAL A 52 -5.37 -3.46 2.43
CA VAL A 52 -4.97 -2.92 1.12
C VAL A 52 -6.21 -2.46 0.32
N LYS A 53 -7.26 -3.29 0.27
CA LYS A 53 -8.51 -2.97 -0.43
C LYS A 53 -9.29 -1.84 0.20
N LYS A 54 -9.31 -1.77 1.53
CA LYS A 54 -9.97 -0.69 2.26
C LYS A 54 -9.28 0.64 1.99
N THR A 55 -7.96 0.67 2.14
CA THR A 55 -7.16 1.88 1.95
C THR A 55 -7.18 2.32 0.48
N SER A 56 -7.10 1.40 -0.49
CA SER A 56 -7.12 1.75 -1.92
C SER A 56 -8.38 2.51 -2.36
N LYS A 57 -9.54 2.16 -1.79
CA LYS A 57 -10.81 2.86 -2.02
C LYS A 57 -10.82 4.29 -1.47
N GLN A 58 -9.97 4.58 -0.49
CA GLN A 58 -9.86 5.88 0.17
C GLN A 58 -8.74 6.76 -0.41
N ILE A 59 -7.95 6.23 -1.35
CA ILE A 59 -6.86 6.99 -1.99
C ILE A 59 -7.44 8.13 -2.85
N PRO A 60 -6.97 9.38 -2.69
CA PRO A 60 -7.31 10.47 -3.60
C PRO A 60 -6.95 10.17 -5.05
N LYS A 61 -7.82 10.50 -6.01
CA LYS A 61 -7.56 10.26 -7.45
C LYS A 61 -6.22 10.84 -7.94
N SER A 62 -5.76 11.95 -7.36
CA SER A 62 -4.48 12.58 -7.67
C SER A 62 -3.29 11.67 -7.38
N PHE A 63 -3.36 10.86 -6.32
CA PHE A 63 -2.28 10.00 -5.87
C PHE A 63 -2.04 8.81 -6.81
N TYR A 64 -3.04 8.40 -7.57
CA TYR A 64 -2.87 7.38 -8.63
C TYR A 64 -1.95 7.85 -9.77
N SER A 65 -1.52 9.12 -9.79
CA SER A 65 -0.47 9.60 -10.70
C SER A 65 0.95 9.31 -10.19
N ASN A 66 1.09 8.90 -8.92
CA ASN A 66 2.37 8.51 -8.34
C ASN A 66 2.69 7.04 -8.72
N PRO A 67 3.71 6.79 -9.56
CA PRO A 67 4.05 5.44 -10.01
C PRO A 67 4.54 4.55 -8.86
N HIS A 68 5.18 5.11 -7.83
CA HIS A 68 5.61 4.34 -6.67
C HIS A 68 4.43 3.85 -5.83
N LEU A 69 3.39 4.68 -5.70
CA LEU A 69 2.16 4.28 -5.03
C LEU A 69 1.47 3.14 -5.79
N LEU A 70 1.31 3.29 -7.12
CA LEU A 70 0.74 2.25 -7.96
C LEU A 70 1.53 0.93 -7.87
N ALA A 71 2.86 1.00 -7.96
CA ALA A 71 3.72 -0.17 -7.85
C ALA A 71 3.59 -0.87 -6.50
N SER A 72 3.58 -0.12 -5.40
CA SER A 72 3.42 -0.70 -4.06
C SER A 72 2.03 -1.33 -3.85
N LEU A 73 0.97 -0.70 -4.37
CA LEU A 73 -0.38 -1.24 -4.34
C LEU A 73 -0.48 -2.54 -5.16
N LEU A 74 0.10 -2.57 -6.37
CA LEU A 74 0.16 -3.76 -7.21
C LEU A 74 0.91 -4.90 -6.50
N ASP A 75 2.09 -4.62 -5.94
CA ASP A 75 2.89 -5.61 -5.22
C ASP A 75 2.14 -6.20 -4.02
N ALA A 76 1.46 -5.35 -3.24
CA ALA A 76 0.66 -5.78 -2.10
C ALA A 76 -0.55 -6.64 -2.52
N LEU A 77 -1.27 -6.26 -3.57
CA LEU A 77 -2.38 -7.06 -4.11
C LEU A 77 -1.89 -8.44 -4.57
N MET A 78 -0.78 -8.51 -5.32
CA MET A 78 -0.22 -9.78 -5.79
C MET A 78 0.24 -10.66 -4.62
N LYS A 79 1.02 -10.12 -3.68
CA LYS A 79 1.61 -10.88 -2.58
C LYS A 79 0.59 -11.32 -1.53
N CYS A 80 -0.50 -10.59 -1.36
CA CYS A 80 -1.61 -11.00 -0.50
C CYS A 80 -2.67 -11.86 -1.22
N GLY A 81 -2.46 -12.18 -2.51
CA GLY A 81 -3.24 -13.19 -3.23
C GLY A 81 -4.36 -12.69 -4.13
N ASP A 82 -4.51 -11.37 -4.34
CA ASP A 82 -5.52 -10.80 -5.23
C ASP A 82 -4.92 -10.36 -6.58
N VAL A 83 -4.50 -11.38 -7.33
CA VAL A 83 -3.86 -11.20 -8.65
C VAL A 83 -4.82 -10.58 -9.65
N ALA A 84 -6.10 -10.93 -9.63
CA ALA A 84 -7.08 -10.41 -10.57
C ALA A 84 -7.26 -8.88 -10.44
N HIS A 85 -7.33 -8.35 -9.22
CA HIS A 85 -7.36 -6.90 -9.02
C HIS A 85 -6.04 -6.23 -9.41
N ALA A 86 -4.90 -6.88 -9.14
CA ALA A 86 -3.59 -6.37 -9.56
C ALA A 86 -3.49 -6.25 -11.09
N GLU A 87 -3.91 -7.28 -11.83
CA GLU A 87 -3.92 -7.27 -13.30
C GLU A 87 -4.83 -6.16 -13.84
N SER A 88 -6.05 -6.07 -13.33
CA SER A 88 -6.99 -5.01 -13.71
C SER A 88 -6.40 -3.61 -13.48
N LEU A 89 -5.78 -3.38 -12.33
CA LEU A 89 -5.12 -2.10 -12.02
C LEU A 89 -3.96 -1.81 -12.98
N PHE A 90 -3.14 -2.83 -13.30
CA PHE A 90 -2.02 -2.69 -14.23
C PHE A 90 -2.47 -2.29 -15.64
N TYR A 91 -3.50 -2.94 -16.19
CA TYR A 91 -4.03 -2.59 -17.51
C TYR A 91 -4.66 -1.19 -17.54
N ASN A 92 -5.39 -0.81 -16.49
CA ASN A 92 -5.95 0.53 -16.38
C ASN A 92 -4.88 1.62 -16.23
N SER A 93 -3.74 1.29 -15.62
CA SER A 93 -2.61 2.24 -15.50
C SER A 93 -1.87 2.50 -16.81
N LYS A 94 -1.87 1.53 -17.76
CA LYS A 94 -1.21 1.67 -19.07
C LYS A 94 -1.99 2.52 -20.09
N GLN A 95 -3.26 2.81 -19.85
CA GLN A 95 -4.08 3.64 -20.76
C GLN A 95 -3.83 5.16 -20.62
N LYS A 96 -2.89 5.58 -19.76
CA LYS A 96 -2.55 7.00 -19.53
C LYS A 96 -1.25 7.48 -20.22
N VAL A 97 -0.79 6.77 -21.25
CA VAL A 97 0.36 7.20 -22.09
C VAL A 97 -0.12 7.64 -23.45
#